data_AF-A0A849WDA0-F1
#
_entry.id   AF-A0A849WDA0-F1
#
_cell.length_a   1.000
_cell.length_b   1.000
_cell.length_c   1.000
_cell.angle_alpha   90.00
_cell.angle_beta   90.00
_cell.angle_gamma   90.00
#
_symmetry.space_group_name_H-M   'P 1'
#
loop_
_entity.id
_entity.type
_entity.pdbx_description
1 polymer ?
#
loop_
_entity_poly.entity_id
_entity_poly.type
_entity_poly.pdbx_seq_one_letter_code
_entity_poly.pdbx_strand_id
1 'polypeptide(L)'
;MAIIHNIPAELIQEHVNWHSYPGYLDKKGRRIVPWPEGSSAPAKGSGKEFLEWYHNYLEKLNEWVQSLPENERPNAESISPWTEIPFVLKTSMLDWNAQLAAEEEKTKRLGAFATLDDLGIFIEWKFNGWLHKTVALLWNEPILISLESPRSTYFWQLHGLFDHWMKQWQGMNF
;
A
#
# COMPACT_ATOMS: atom_id res chain seq x y z
N MET A 1 -5.59 5.38 -19.37
CA MET A 1 -4.82 5.99 -18.25
C MET A 1 -5.70 5.98 -17.04
N ALA A 2 -5.19 5.51 -15.91
CA ALA A 2 -5.98 5.28 -14.70
C ALA A 2 -5.69 6.38 -13.65
N ILE A 3 -5.87 7.65 -14.04
CA ILE A 3 -5.55 8.82 -13.22
C ILE A 3 -6.82 9.50 -12.71
N ILE A 4 -6.90 9.74 -11.41
CA ILE A 4 -7.94 10.51 -10.74
C ILE A 4 -7.48 11.98 -10.66
N HIS A 5 -7.96 12.82 -11.59
CA HIS A 5 -7.51 14.21 -11.70
C HIS A 5 -8.03 15.12 -10.58
N ASN A 6 -9.19 14.81 -10.00
CA ASN A 6 -9.88 15.60 -9.00
C ASN A 6 -9.70 15.09 -7.56
N ILE A 7 -8.69 14.24 -7.32
CA ILE A 7 -8.38 13.79 -5.96
C ILE A 7 -8.02 14.99 -5.06
N PRO A 8 -8.52 15.07 -3.81
CA PRO A 8 -8.22 16.16 -2.89
C PRO A 8 -6.70 16.34 -2.71
N ALA A 9 -6.25 17.59 -2.80
CA ALA A 9 -4.84 17.93 -2.61
C ALA A 9 -4.34 17.54 -1.22
N GLU A 10 -5.22 17.57 -0.22
CA GLU A 10 -4.95 17.20 1.16
C GLU A 10 -4.58 15.73 1.30
N LEU A 11 -5.23 14.82 0.54
CA LEU A 11 -4.87 13.40 0.54
C LEU A 11 -3.46 13.21 -0.02
N ILE A 12 -3.16 13.85 -1.16
CA ILE A 12 -1.81 13.81 -1.74
C ILE A 12 -0.76 14.34 -0.76
N GLN A 13 -1.03 15.50 -0.13
CA GLN A 13 -0.10 16.10 0.82
C GLN A 13 0.09 15.22 2.06
N GLU A 14 -0.96 14.56 2.55
CA GLU A 14 -0.85 13.62 3.67
C GLU A 14 0.09 12.47 3.35
N HIS A 15 -0.07 11.83 2.18
CA HIS A 15 0.83 10.76 1.73
C HIS A 15 2.27 11.25 1.55
N VAL A 16 2.47 12.40 0.90
CA VAL A 16 3.79 13.02 0.72
C VAL A 16 4.45 13.25 2.08
N ASN A 17 3.73 13.83 3.04
CA ASN A 17 4.25 14.13 4.37
C ASN A 17 4.61 12.86 5.14
N TRP A 18 3.73 11.85 5.10
CA TRP A 18 3.92 10.59 5.80
C TRP A 18 5.25 9.91 5.45
N HIS A 19 5.59 9.90 4.15
CA HIS A 19 6.85 9.34 3.64
C HIS A 19 8.04 10.29 3.79
N SER A 20 7.86 11.59 3.64
CA SER A 20 8.96 12.56 3.55
C SER A 20 9.51 13.00 4.91
N TYR A 21 8.73 12.86 5.98
CA TYR A 21 9.06 13.41 7.29
C TYR A 21 8.98 12.38 8.43
N PRO A 22 9.61 11.19 8.30
CA PRO A 22 9.57 10.17 9.36
C PRO A 22 10.16 10.72 10.67
N GLY A 23 9.41 10.57 11.77
CA GLY A 23 9.76 11.09 13.10
C GLY A 23 9.34 12.53 13.37
N TYR A 24 8.80 13.27 12.40
CA TYR A 24 8.38 14.67 12.53
C TYR A 24 6.85 14.80 12.49
N LEU A 25 6.21 14.64 13.66
CA LEU A 25 4.75 14.67 13.79
C LEU A 25 4.14 16.05 13.50
N ASP A 26 4.87 17.13 13.74
CA ASP A 26 4.49 18.50 13.39
C ASP A 26 4.25 18.68 11.88
N LYS A 27 4.96 17.87 11.08
CA LYS A 27 4.80 17.81 9.61
C LYS A 27 3.81 16.73 9.16
N LYS A 28 3.09 16.08 10.08
CA LYS A 28 2.23 14.93 9.81
C LYS A 28 2.97 13.75 9.16
N GLY A 29 4.26 13.61 9.46
CA GLY A 29 5.02 12.43 9.07
C GLY A 29 4.64 11.19 9.88
N ARG A 30 5.08 10.02 9.43
CA ARG A 30 4.97 8.80 10.23
C ARG A 30 5.72 8.94 11.55
N ARG A 31 5.19 8.36 12.63
CA ARG A 31 5.75 8.46 13.99
C ARG A 31 7.03 7.64 14.12
N ILE A 32 7.08 6.47 13.50
CA ILE A 32 8.21 5.55 13.62
C ILE A 32 9.10 5.71 12.40
N VAL A 33 10.38 6.05 12.61
CA VAL A 33 11.40 5.99 11.57
C VAL A 33 11.65 4.51 11.26
N PRO A 34 11.34 4.02 10.04
CA PRO A 34 11.39 2.57 9.76
C PRO A 34 12.79 2.00 9.83
N TRP A 35 13.78 2.79 9.41
CA TRP A 35 15.19 2.44 9.45
C TRP A 35 15.94 3.52 10.24
N PRO A 36 15.96 3.43 11.57
CA PRO A 36 16.78 4.32 12.39
C PRO A 36 18.25 4.18 12.00
N GLU A 37 19.00 5.28 12.13
CA GLU A 37 20.43 5.29 11.82
C GLU A 37 21.18 4.20 12.61
N GLY A 38 22.01 3.43 11.92
CA GLY A 38 22.78 2.32 12.51
C GLY A 38 21.97 1.03 12.75
N SER A 39 20.70 0.96 12.36
CA SER A 39 19.90 -0.26 12.53
C SER A 39 20.18 -1.30 11.45
N SER A 40 20.22 -2.58 11.83
CA SER A 40 20.29 -3.73 10.92
C SER A 40 18.93 -4.33 10.57
N ALA A 41 17.85 -3.81 11.14
CA ALA A 41 16.48 -4.28 10.91
C ALA A 41 15.47 -3.11 10.99
N PRO A 42 14.25 -3.28 10.44
CA PRO A 42 13.19 -2.29 10.62
C PRO A 42 12.86 -2.06 12.09
N ALA A 43 12.49 -0.83 12.44
CA ALA A 43 12.12 -0.45 13.79
C ALA A 43 10.85 -1.18 14.23
N LYS A 44 10.86 -1.66 15.49
CA LYS A 44 9.67 -2.28 16.09
C LYS A 44 8.48 -1.33 16.03
N GLY A 45 7.35 -1.84 15.55
CA GLY A 45 6.09 -1.13 15.36
C GLY A 45 5.95 -0.44 14.00
N SER A 46 7.00 -0.37 13.18
CA SER A 46 6.94 0.35 11.89
C SER A 46 6.00 -0.33 10.90
N GLY A 47 5.95 -1.67 10.89
CA GLY A 47 5.07 -2.43 10.02
C GLY A 47 3.61 -2.29 10.44
N LYS A 48 3.36 -2.34 11.76
CA LYS A 48 2.02 -2.10 12.30
C LYS A 48 1.53 -0.69 11.92
N GLU A 49 2.37 0.32 12.11
CA GLU A 49 2.05 1.69 11.70
C GLU A 49 1.78 1.82 10.20
N PHE A 50 2.58 1.16 9.35
CA PHE A 50 2.36 1.14 7.91
C PHE A 50 0.95 0.62 7.58
N LEU A 51 0.58 -0.56 8.08
CA LEU A 51 -0.72 -1.16 7.76
C LEU A 51 -1.89 -0.34 8.32
N GLU A 52 -1.82 0.08 9.57
CA GLU A 52 -2.88 0.89 10.19
C GLU A 52 -3.03 2.25 9.51
N TRP A 53 -1.93 2.88 9.08
CA TRP A 53 -2.01 4.14 8.36
C TRP A 53 -2.67 3.98 7.00
N TYR A 54 -2.27 2.98 6.20
CA TYR A 54 -2.89 2.72 4.89
C TYR A 54 -4.35 2.28 5.00
N HIS A 55 -4.72 1.53 6.04
CA HIS A 55 -6.12 1.21 6.33
C HIS A 55 -6.96 2.49 6.49
N ASN A 56 -6.55 3.40 7.38
CA ASN A 56 -7.24 4.67 7.60
C ASN A 56 -7.20 5.57 6.34
N TYR A 57 -6.10 5.52 5.58
CA TYR A 57 -5.96 6.29 4.35
C TYR A 57 -6.92 5.82 3.25
N LEU A 58 -7.18 4.52 3.14
CA LEU A 58 -8.22 3.95 2.27
C LEU A 58 -9.63 4.34 2.71
N GLU A 59 -9.89 4.40 4.02
CA GLU A 59 -11.18 4.88 4.54
C GLU A 59 -11.45 6.32 4.12
N LYS A 60 -10.44 7.21 4.20
CA LYS A 60 -10.56 8.60 3.71
C LYS A 60 -10.85 8.70 2.22
N LEU A 61 -10.27 7.83 1.39
CA LEU A 61 -10.64 7.74 -0.03
C LEU A 61 -12.12 7.39 -0.17
N ASN A 62 -12.58 6.35 0.54
CA ASN A 62 -13.96 5.91 0.47
C ASN A 62 -14.94 7.00 0.92
N GLU A 63 -14.64 7.71 2.01
CA GLU A 63 -15.41 8.86 2.49
C GLU A 63 -15.50 9.96 1.42
N TRP A 64 -14.37 10.31 0.81
CA TRP A 64 -14.34 11.30 -0.26
C TRP A 64 -15.16 10.84 -1.48
N VAL A 65 -14.95 9.61 -1.98
CA VAL A 65 -15.70 9.08 -3.12
C VAL A 65 -17.21 9.06 -2.84
N GLN A 66 -17.62 8.68 -1.64
CA GLN A 66 -19.03 8.67 -1.25
C GLN A 66 -19.64 10.07 -1.16
N SER A 67 -18.83 11.08 -0.81
CA SER A 67 -19.26 12.49 -0.77
C SER A 67 -19.52 13.10 -2.16
N LEU A 68 -18.94 12.52 -3.22
CA LEU A 68 -19.10 13.02 -4.59
C LEU A 68 -20.50 12.69 -5.16
N PRO A 69 -21.05 13.55 -6.04
CA PRO A 69 -22.14 13.20 -6.93
C PRO A 69 -21.82 11.94 -7.73
N GLU A 70 -22.81 11.09 -7.99
CA GLU A 70 -22.61 9.78 -8.63
C GLU A 70 -21.89 9.87 -9.98
N ASN A 71 -22.18 10.91 -10.76
CA ASN A 71 -21.56 11.18 -12.06
C ASN A 71 -20.12 11.72 -11.98
N GLU A 72 -19.63 12.05 -10.79
CA GLU A 72 -18.26 12.53 -10.54
C GLU A 72 -17.39 11.48 -9.85
N ARG A 73 -17.98 10.36 -9.41
CA ARG A 73 -17.25 9.27 -8.76
C ARG A 73 -16.30 8.60 -9.75
N PRO A 74 -15.07 8.24 -9.32
CA PRO A 74 -14.26 7.30 -10.07
C PRO A 74 -15.04 6.00 -10.32
N ASN A 75 -14.73 5.30 -11.42
CA ASN A 75 -15.29 3.97 -11.66
C ASN A 75 -14.97 3.07 -10.45
N ALA A 76 -15.99 2.48 -9.84
CA ALA A 76 -15.83 1.65 -8.65
C ALA A 76 -14.84 0.49 -8.87
N GLU A 77 -14.81 -0.10 -10.08
CA GLU A 77 -13.89 -1.19 -10.42
C GLU A 77 -12.43 -0.72 -10.48
N SER A 78 -12.17 0.53 -10.87
CA SER A 78 -10.80 1.02 -11.01
C SER A 78 -10.13 1.29 -9.66
N ILE A 79 -10.92 1.55 -8.62
CA ILE A 79 -10.44 1.77 -7.23
C ILE A 79 -10.73 0.58 -6.30
N SER A 80 -11.36 -0.48 -6.80
CA SER A 80 -11.65 -1.68 -6.00
C SER A 80 -10.36 -2.39 -5.56
N PRO A 81 -10.22 -2.74 -4.27
CA PRO A 81 -9.07 -3.47 -3.76
C PRO A 81 -8.80 -4.75 -4.54
N TRP A 82 -7.52 -5.04 -4.81
CA TRP A 82 -7.15 -6.40 -5.21
C TRP A 82 -7.27 -7.34 -4.01
N THR A 83 -7.63 -8.59 -4.26
CA THR A 83 -7.65 -9.65 -3.24
C THR A 83 -6.47 -10.61 -3.36
N GLU A 84 -5.75 -10.56 -4.48
CA GLU A 84 -4.51 -11.27 -4.76
C GLU A 84 -3.64 -10.44 -5.70
N ILE A 85 -2.34 -10.76 -5.79
CA ILE A 85 -1.47 -10.14 -6.80
C ILE A 85 -1.99 -10.54 -8.19
N PRO A 86 -2.34 -9.59 -9.07
CA PRO A 86 -2.84 -9.90 -10.40
C PRO A 86 -1.89 -10.81 -11.17
N PHE A 87 -2.42 -11.88 -11.79
CA PHE A 87 -1.62 -12.89 -12.49
C PHE A 87 -0.72 -12.29 -13.58
N VAL A 88 -1.16 -11.22 -14.25
CA VAL A 88 -0.39 -10.51 -15.28
C VAL A 88 0.93 -9.94 -14.74
N LEU A 89 1.03 -9.65 -13.43
CA LEU A 89 2.26 -9.15 -12.80
C LEU A 89 3.26 -10.29 -12.51
N LYS A 90 2.83 -11.55 -12.57
CA LYS A 90 3.63 -12.74 -12.19
C LYS A 90 4.44 -13.28 -13.37
N THR A 91 5.19 -12.41 -14.04
CA THR A 91 6.04 -12.75 -15.19
C THR A 91 7.50 -12.34 -14.95
N SER A 92 8.44 -13.14 -15.45
CA SER A 92 9.87 -12.88 -15.29
C SER A 92 10.32 -11.54 -15.88
N MET A 93 9.61 -11.03 -16.89
CA MET A 93 9.86 -9.69 -17.45
C MET A 93 9.59 -8.55 -16.45
N LEU A 94 8.84 -8.83 -15.39
CA LEU A 94 8.50 -7.91 -14.30
C LEU A 94 9.17 -8.31 -12.98
N ASP A 95 10.35 -8.93 -13.09
CA ASP A 95 11.17 -9.43 -11.98
C ASP A 95 10.52 -10.55 -11.14
N TRP A 96 9.36 -11.09 -11.53
CA TRP A 96 8.73 -12.21 -10.84
C TRP A 96 9.63 -13.45 -10.89
N ASN A 97 9.86 -14.07 -9.74
CA ASN A 97 10.80 -15.17 -9.58
C ASN A 97 10.38 -16.10 -8.44
N ALA A 98 11.14 -17.19 -8.23
CA ALA A 98 10.83 -18.20 -7.22
C ALA A 98 10.84 -17.63 -5.78
N GLN A 99 11.65 -16.61 -5.48
CA GLN A 99 11.67 -15.96 -4.18
C GLN A 99 10.35 -15.21 -3.94
N LEU A 100 9.91 -14.38 -4.88
CA LEU A 100 8.64 -13.64 -4.77
C LEU A 100 7.43 -14.58 -4.72
N ALA A 101 7.45 -15.67 -5.49
CA ALA A 101 6.41 -16.69 -5.41
C ALA A 101 6.36 -17.34 -4.01
N ALA A 102 7.52 -17.69 -3.43
CA ALA A 102 7.57 -18.24 -2.08
C ALA A 102 7.17 -17.22 -1.01
N GLU A 103 7.45 -15.92 -1.22
CA GLU A 103 6.98 -14.84 -0.37
C GLU A 103 5.46 -14.67 -0.48
N GLU A 104 4.87 -14.76 -1.68
CA GLU A 104 3.42 -14.66 -1.85
C GLU A 104 2.71 -15.83 -1.17
N GLU A 105 3.25 -17.04 -1.22
CA GLU A 105 2.67 -18.17 -0.49
C GLU A 105 2.58 -17.93 1.04
N LYS A 106 3.41 -17.04 1.61
CA LYS A 106 3.27 -16.64 3.02
C LYS A 106 2.02 -15.81 3.27
N THR A 107 1.54 -15.04 2.28
CA THR A 107 0.28 -14.27 2.40
C THR A 107 -0.95 -15.18 2.35
N LYS A 108 -0.81 -16.46 1.96
CA LYS A 108 -1.86 -17.48 2.10
C LYS A 108 -1.83 -18.19 3.46
N ARG A 109 -0.79 -17.97 4.25
CA ARG A 109 -0.56 -18.57 5.57
C ARG A 109 -0.36 -17.48 6.63
N LEU A 110 -1.27 -16.50 6.64
CA LEU A 110 -1.13 -15.29 7.46
C LEU A 110 -0.94 -15.59 8.95
N GLY A 111 -1.51 -16.67 9.48
CA GLY A 111 -1.28 -17.11 10.86
C GLY A 111 0.19 -17.43 11.22
N ALA A 112 1.10 -17.48 10.24
CA ALA A 112 2.54 -17.60 10.48
C ALA A 112 3.21 -16.29 10.94
N PHE A 113 2.57 -15.14 10.75
CA PHE A 113 3.05 -13.86 11.28
C PHE A 113 2.64 -13.72 12.74
N ALA A 114 3.63 -13.66 13.63
CA ALA A 114 3.39 -13.61 15.07
C ALA A 114 2.71 -12.32 15.52
N THR A 115 2.96 -11.21 14.81
CA THR A 115 2.37 -9.92 15.10
C THR A 115 1.94 -9.19 13.82
N LEU A 116 1.04 -8.22 13.97
CA LEU A 116 0.69 -7.28 12.89
C LEU A 116 1.91 -6.49 12.39
N ASP A 117 2.89 -6.27 13.27
CA ASP A 117 4.15 -5.61 12.92
C ASP A 117 5.00 -6.45 11.96
N ASP A 118 5.10 -7.76 12.23
CA ASP A 118 5.82 -8.71 11.35
C ASP A 118 5.18 -8.78 9.97
N LEU A 119 3.84 -8.82 9.91
CA LEU A 119 3.09 -8.79 8.65
C LEU A 119 3.34 -7.48 7.90
N GLY A 120 3.26 -6.35 8.59
CA GLY A 120 3.44 -5.03 7.98
C GLY A 120 4.85 -4.81 7.45
N ILE A 121 5.88 -5.20 8.21
CA ILE A 121 7.28 -5.17 7.77
C ILE A 121 7.46 -6.05 6.53
N PHE A 122 6.89 -7.26 6.56
CA PHE A 122 6.97 -8.15 5.41
C PHE A 122 6.33 -7.52 4.16
N ILE A 123 5.14 -6.95 4.26
CA ILE A 123 4.44 -6.31 3.14
C ILE A 123 5.22 -5.08 2.62
N GLU A 124 5.59 -4.15 3.52
CA GLU A 124 6.25 -2.89 3.17
C GLU A 124 7.60 -3.13 2.45
N TRP A 125 8.37 -4.12 2.90
CA TRP A 125 9.73 -4.33 2.40
C TRP A 125 9.87 -5.45 1.35
N LYS A 126 8.85 -6.29 1.15
CA LYS A 126 8.86 -7.32 0.10
C LYS A 126 7.97 -7.00 -1.09
N PHE A 127 6.76 -6.51 -0.84
CA PHE A 127 5.75 -6.34 -1.89
C PHE A 127 5.52 -4.89 -2.29
N ASN A 128 5.51 -3.94 -1.35
CA ASN A 128 5.15 -2.55 -1.65
C ASN A 128 6.02 -1.97 -2.79
N GLY A 129 7.33 -1.93 -2.61
CA GLY A 129 8.24 -1.38 -3.62
C GLY A 129 8.19 -2.11 -4.97
N TRP A 130 8.11 -3.45 -4.95
CA TRP A 130 8.01 -4.25 -6.18
C TRP A 130 6.69 -4.00 -6.92
N LEU A 131 5.55 -3.98 -6.23
CA LEU A 131 4.25 -3.72 -6.83
C LEU A 131 4.20 -2.33 -7.44
N HIS A 132 4.62 -1.28 -6.73
CA HIS A 132 4.67 0.08 -7.28
C HIS A 132 5.47 0.14 -8.60
N LYS A 133 6.68 -0.45 -8.63
CA LYS A 133 7.54 -0.50 -9.83
C LYS A 133 6.89 -1.29 -10.96
N THR A 134 6.40 -2.48 -10.66
CA THR A 134 5.91 -3.46 -11.64
C THR A 134 4.62 -3.00 -12.30
N VAL A 135 3.70 -2.42 -11.52
CA VAL A 135 2.45 -1.84 -11.98
C VAL A 135 2.71 -0.60 -12.84
N ALA A 136 3.63 0.28 -12.39
CA ALA A 136 4.05 1.45 -13.17
C ALA A 136 4.62 1.06 -14.54
N LEU A 137 5.43 -0.01 -14.58
CA LEU A 137 6.04 -0.51 -15.82
C LEU A 137 5.00 -1.16 -16.75
N LEU A 138 4.19 -2.08 -16.24
CA LEU A 138 3.22 -2.81 -17.07
C LEU A 138 2.19 -1.89 -17.72
N TRP A 139 1.70 -0.90 -16.99
CA TRP A 139 0.64 0.00 -17.46
C TRP A 139 1.13 1.38 -17.90
N ASN A 140 2.45 1.57 -18.00
CA ASN A 140 3.09 2.82 -18.40
C ASN A 140 2.59 4.03 -17.57
N GLU A 141 2.55 3.86 -16.25
CA GLU A 141 1.99 4.83 -15.30
C GLU A 141 3.05 5.27 -14.27
N PRO A 142 4.03 6.09 -14.66
CA PRO A 142 5.20 6.42 -13.84
C PRO A 142 4.87 7.20 -12.55
N ILE A 143 3.66 7.77 -12.44
CA ILE A 143 3.25 8.46 -11.21
C ILE A 143 3.21 7.50 -10.00
N LEU A 144 3.02 6.20 -10.23
CA LEU A 144 2.98 5.20 -9.18
C LEU A 144 4.31 5.03 -8.42
N ILE A 145 5.45 5.38 -9.01
CA ILE A 145 6.74 5.34 -8.30
C ILE A 145 7.07 6.66 -7.60
N SER A 146 6.16 7.63 -7.61
CA SER A 146 6.32 8.94 -6.97
C SER A 146 5.53 9.02 -5.66
N LEU A 147 5.77 10.09 -4.90
CA LEU A 147 4.95 10.43 -3.73
C LEU A 147 3.55 10.95 -4.10
N GLU A 148 3.29 11.25 -5.37
CA GLU A 148 1.95 11.58 -5.89
C GLU A 148 1.19 10.35 -6.40
N SER A 149 1.72 9.15 -6.15
CA SER A 149 1.09 7.88 -6.52
C SER A 149 -0.39 7.71 -6.12
N PRO A 150 -0.95 8.33 -5.05
CA PRO A 150 -2.39 8.23 -4.79
C PRO A 150 -3.29 8.82 -5.90
N ARG A 151 -2.74 9.57 -6.86
CA ARG A 151 -3.49 9.99 -8.06
C ARG A 151 -3.80 8.83 -9.01
N SER A 152 -3.06 7.73 -8.93
CA SER A 152 -3.30 6.51 -9.72
C SER A 152 -4.41 5.70 -9.09
N THR A 153 -5.32 5.13 -9.89
CA THR A 153 -6.29 4.17 -9.35
C THR A 153 -5.61 2.89 -8.88
N TYR A 154 -4.51 2.47 -9.54
CA TYR A 154 -3.75 1.29 -9.16
C TYR A 154 -3.13 1.40 -7.76
N PHE A 155 -2.83 2.62 -7.28
CA PHE A 155 -2.39 2.84 -5.90
C PHE A 155 -3.43 2.31 -4.91
N TRP A 156 -4.71 2.63 -5.13
CA TRP A 156 -5.79 2.22 -4.26
C TRP A 156 -6.04 0.71 -4.33
N GLN A 157 -5.91 0.13 -5.52
CA GLN A 157 -6.04 -1.32 -5.69
C GLN A 157 -4.91 -2.08 -4.97
N LEU A 158 -3.66 -1.60 -5.10
CA LEU A 158 -2.48 -2.25 -4.51
C LEU A 158 -2.43 -2.09 -2.98
N HIS A 159 -2.78 -0.92 -2.44
CA HIS A 159 -2.88 -0.75 -0.99
C HIS A 159 -4.11 -1.44 -0.41
N GLY A 160 -5.19 -1.56 -1.20
CA GLY A 160 -6.34 -2.40 -0.88
C GLY A 160 -5.98 -3.88 -0.73
N LEU A 161 -5.00 -4.39 -1.48
CA LEU A 161 -4.46 -5.75 -1.29
C LEU A 161 -3.81 -5.93 0.09
N PHE A 162 -3.05 -4.93 0.52
CA PHE A 162 -2.38 -4.97 1.83
C PHE A 162 -3.39 -4.89 2.98
N ASP A 163 -4.40 -4.04 2.82
CA ASP A 163 -5.53 -3.96 3.73
C ASP A 163 -6.34 -5.28 3.78
N HIS A 164 -6.54 -5.93 2.63
CA HIS A 164 -7.16 -7.25 2.56
C HIS A 164 -6.38 -8.29 3.37
N TRP A 165 -5.06 -8.36 3.20
CA TRP A 165 -4.21 -9.27 3.99
C TRP A 165 -4.20 -8.92 5.48
N MET A 166 -4.17 -7.63 5.83
CA MET A 166 -4.28 -7.17 7.22
C MET A 166 -5.60 -7.65 7.85
N LYS A 167 -6.74 -7.42 7.19
CA LYS A 167 -8.06 -7.82 7.67
C LYS A 167 -8.21 -9.33 7.81
N GLN A 168 -7.67 -10.10 6.86
CA GLN A 168 -7.63 -11.56 6.97
C GLN A 168 -6.81 -12.00 8.19
N TRP A 169 -5.60 -11.44 8.38
CA TRP A 169 -4.78 -11.75 9.54
C TRP A 169 -5.48 -11.40 10.86
N GLN A 170 -6.12 -10.23 10.94
CA GLN A 170 -6.88 -9.81 12.12
C GLN A 170 -8.06 -10.75 12.41
N GLY A 171 -8.78 -11.20 11.38
CA GLY A 171 -9.88 -12.15 11.50
C GLY A 171 -9.45 -13.58 11.88
N MET A 172 -8.16 -13.91 11.80
CA MET A 172 -7.60 -15.19 12.26
C MET A 172 -7.22 -15.19 13.74
N ASN A 173 -7.19 -14.03 14.40
CA ASN A 173 -6.82 -13.94 15.81
C ASN A 173 -8.00 -14.40 16.68
N PHE A 174 -7.74 -15.44 17.49
CA PHE A 174 -8.64 -16.07 18.47
C PHE A 174 -8.84 -15.24 19.73
#